data_AF-C3ZWN2-F1
#
_entry.id   AF-C3ZWN2-F1
#
_cell.length_a   1.000
_cell.length_b   1.000
_cell.length_c   1.000
_cell.angle_alpha   90.00
_cell.angle_beta   90.00
_cell.angle_gamma   90.00
#
_symmetry.space_group_name_H-M   'P 1'
#
loop_
_entity.id
_entity.type
_entity.pdbx_description
1 polymer ?
#
loop_
_entity_poly.entity_id
_entity_poly.type
_entity_poly.pdbx_seq_one_letter_code
_entity_poly.pdbx_strand_id
1 'polypeptide(L)'
;IGCKIVVTLYNYFIAANYFWLLVEGLFLHSLIAVGFFSERKYFRWYMVLGWGTPWLFMVPWISVRATLQDTRCWEIKHLQYWWIYRGPILVSV
;
A
#
# COMPACT_ATOMS: atom_id res chain seq x y z
N ILE A 1 -19.54 8.95 9.05
CA ILE A 1 -18.76 8.89 7.79
C ILE A 1 -17.33 9.43 7.95
N GLY A 2 -17.11 10.65 8.48
CA GLY A 2 -15.78 11.31 8.50
C GLY A 2 -14.65 10.49 9.13
N CYS A 3 -14.91 9.88 10.29
CA CYS A 3 -13.93 9.01 10.95
C CYS A 3 -13.50 7.80 10.11
N LYS A 4 -14.41 7.20 9.33
CA LYS A 4 -14.10 6.08 8.44
C LYS A 4 -13.16 6.52 7.32
N ILE A 5 -13.43 7.70 6.74
CA ILE A 5 -12.59 8.30 5.69
C ILE A 5 -11.19 8.61 6.24
N VAL A 6 -11.10 9.25 7.41
CA VAL A 6 -9.81 9.62 8.02
C VAL A 6 -8.97 8.37 8.34
N VAL A 7 -9.56 7.33 8.91
CA VAL A 7 -8.86 6.07 9.19
C VAL A 7 -8.39 5.39 7.90
N THR A 8 -9.23 5.38 6.87
CA THR A 8 -8.89 4.78 5.57
C THR A 8 -7.74 5.54 4.91
N LEU A 9 -7.81 6.86 4.85
CA LEU A 9 -6.75 7.71 4.31
C LEU A 9 -5.45 7.56 5.11
N TYR A 10 -5.51 7.55 6.43
CA TYR A 10 -4.34 7.36 7.28
C TYR A 10 -3.61 6.04 6.97
N ASN A 11 -4.36 4.94 6.89
CA ASN A 11 -3.78 3.63 6.54
C ASN A 11 -3.27 3.58 5.09
N TYR A 12 -3.95 4.25 4.15
CA TYR A 12 -3.46 4.40 2.77
C TYR A 12 -2.10 5.09 2.72
N PHE A 13 -1.95 6.23 3.41
CA PHE A 13 -0.71 6.99 3.41
C PHE A 13 0.45 6.19 4.01
N ILE A 14 0.21 5.44 5.08
CA ILE A 14 1.22 4.55 5.66
C ILE A 14 1.63 3.48 4.67
N ALA A 15 0.67 2.75 4.08
CA ALA A 15 0.97 1.70 3.11
C ALA A 15 1.71 2.26 1.89
N ALA A 16 1.24 3.38 1.34
CA ALA A 16 1.90 4.07 0.23
C ALA A 16 3.34 4.45 0.56
N ASN A 17 3.61 4.90 1.78
CA ASN A 17 4.97 5.24 2.22
C ASN A 17 5.90 4.02 2.24
N TYR A 18 5.43 2.88 2.77
CA TYR A 18 6.22 1.63 2.75
C TYR A 18 6.45 1.09 1.34
N PHE A 19 5.43 1.11 0.48
CA PHE A 19 5.59 0.69 -0.92
C PHE A 19 6.53 1.64 -1.69
N TRP A 20 6.50 2.94 -1.42
CA TRP A 20 7.45 3.89 -2.00
C TRP A 20 8.88 3.62 -1.55
N LEU A 21 9.10 3.31 -0.28
CA LEU A 21 10.42 2.94 0.25
C LEU A 21 10.96 1.68 -0.44
N LEU A 22 10.10 0.67 -0.65
CA LEU A 22 10.45 -0.56 -1.38
C LEU A 22 10.84 -0.26 -2.84
N VAL A 23 10.06 0.59 -3.52
CA VAL A 23 10.31 1.00 -4.91
C VAL A 23 11.62 1.78 -5.02
N GLU A 24 11.92 2.69 -4.09
CA GLU A 24 13.21 3.39 -4.03
C GLU A 24 14.38 2.42 -3.84
N GLY A 25 14.24 1.43 -2.94
CA GLY A 25 15.24 0.40 -2.73
C GLY A 25 15.50 -0.44 -3.98
N LEU A 26 14.44 -0.92 -4.65
CA LEU A 26 14.53 -1.64 -5.92
C LEU A 26 15.12 -0.80 -7.05
N PHE A 27 14.77 0.49 -7.11
CA PHE A 27 15.31 1.41 -8.09
C PHE A 27 16.81 1.60 -7.91
N LEU A 28 17.26 1.89 -6.69
CA LEU A 28 18.68 2.04 -6.37
C LEU A 28 19.46 0.74 -6.64
N HIS A 29 18.89 -0.41 -6.25
CA HIS A 29 19.54 -1.71 -6.49
C HIS A 29 19.64 -2.05 -7.98
N SER A 30 18.58 -1.78 -8.76
CA SER A 30 18.57 -1.97 -10.21
C SER A 30 19.54 -1.04 -10.93
N LEU A 31 19.67 0.21 -10.46
CA LEU A 31 20.61 1.19 -11.00
C LEU A 31 22.05 0.69 -10.87
N ILE A 32 22.40 0.13 -9.71
CA ILE A 32 23.73 -0.40 -9.42
C ILE A 32 23.97 -1.74 -10.15
N ALA A 33 22.99 -2.65 -10.15
CA ALA A 33 23.17 -4.01 -10.66
C ALA A 33 23.13 -4.12 -12.19
N VAL A 34 22.30 -3.32 -12.86
CA VAL A 34 22.01 -3.49 -14.29
C VAL A 34 22.65 -2.41 -15.15
N GLY A 35 23.12 -1.29 -14.57
CA GLY A 35 23.91 -0.28 -15.27
C GLY A 35 23.22 0.29 -16.52
N PHE A 36 22.53 1.43 -16.38
CA PHE A 36 22.08 2.29 -17.49
C PHE A 36 21.09 1.68 -18.51
N PHE A 37 20.15 0.83 -18.10
CA PHE A 37 19.08 0.38 -19.00
C PHE A 37 17.85 1.31 -18.98
N SER A 38 17.65 2.03 -20.10
CA SER A 38 16.42 2.73 -20.53
C SER A 38 15.55 3.35 -19.41
N GLU A 39 16.05 4.41 -18.77
CA GLU A 39 15.44 5.05 -17.60
C GLU A 39 13.94 5.39 -17.76
N ARG A 40 13.51 5.86 -18.93
CA ARG A 40 12.19 6.51 -19.06
C ARG A 40 11.00 5.55 -18.97
N LYS A 41 11.12 4.33 -19.49
CA LYS A 41 9.99 3.37 -19.52
C LYS A 41 9.88 2.59 -18.20
N TYR A 42 11.02 2.22 -17.62
CA TYR A 42 11.06 1.55 -16.33
C TYR A 42 10.70 2.49 -15.18
N PHE A 43 11.15 3.75 -15.21
CA PHE A 43 10.75 4.76 -14.22
C PHE A 43 9.22 4.96 -14.18
N ARG A 44 8.56 4.98 -15.34
CA ARG A 44 7.09 5.02 -15.40
C ARG A 44 6.44 3.79 -14.76
N TRP A 45 6.99 2.60 -15.00
CA TRP A 45 6.49 1.36 -14.41
C TRP A 45 6.66 1.34 -12.89
N TYR A 46 7.81 1.77 -12.37
CA TYR A 46 8.06 1.91 -10.94
C TYR A 46 7.13 2.94 -10.29
N MET A 47 6.87 4.07 -10.95
CA MET A 47 5.89 5.07 -10.49
C MET A 47 4.48 4.46 -10.40
N VAL A 48 4.04 3.72 -11.41
CA VAL A 48 2.73 3.05 -11.41
C VAL A 48 2.66 1.97 -10.34
N LEU A 49 3.74 1.22 -10.10
CA LEU A 49 3.80 0.23 -9.03
C LEU A 49 3.73 0.88 -7.64
N GLY A 50 4.47 1.96 -7.38
CA GLY A 50 4.45 2.64 -6.08
C GLY A 50 3.06 3.16 -5.69
N TRP A 51 2.27 3.66 -6.65
CA TRP A 51 0.93 4.18 -6.41
C TRP A 51 -0.19 3.16 -6.58
N GLY A 52 -0.03 2.20 -7.51
CA GLY A 52 -1.06 1.20 -7.83
C GLY A 52 -1.09 0.02 -6.86
N THR A 53 0.07 -0.38 -6.32
CA THR A 53 0.17 -1.50 -5.37
C THR A 53 -0.57 -1.22 -4.06
N PRO A 54 -0.46 -0.03 -3.43
CA PRO A 54 -1.27 0.33 -2.27
C PRO A 54 -2.77 0.27 -2.55
N TRP A 55 -3.20 0.69 -3.74
CA TRP A 55 -4.59 0.63 -4.17
C TRP A 55 -5.10 -0.82 -4.30
N LEU A 56 -4.31 -1.71 -4.88
CA LEU A 56 -4.65 -3.13 -5.06
C LEU A 56 -4.90 -3.85 -3.73
N PHE A 57 -4.16 -3.52 -2.67
CA PHE A 57 -4.35 -4.13 -1.35
C PHE A 57 -5.44 -3.43 -0.52
N MET A 58 -5.61 -2.12 -0.68
CA MET A 58 -6.63 -1.34 0.05
C MET A 58 -8.05 -1.58 -0.44
N VAL A 59 -8.28 -1.73 -1.75
CA VAL A 59 -9.64 -1.89 -2.31
C VAL A 59 -10.33 -3.15 -1.76
N PRO A 60 -9.72 -4.36 -1.79
CA PRO A 60 -10.32 -5.54 -1.20
C PRO A 60 -10.58 -5.39 0.30
N TRP A 61 -9.67 -4.74 1.03
CA TRP A 61 -9.83 -4.49 2.47
C TRP A 61 -11.03 -3.57 2.74
N ILE A 62 -11.16 -2.48 2.00
CA ILE A 62 -12.32 -1.56 2.08
C ILE A 62 -13.61 -2.30 1.73
N SER A 63 -13.63 -3.07 0.64
CA SER A 63 -14.83 -3.81 0.19
C SER A 63 -15.30 -4.81 1.24
N VAL A 64 -14.38 -5.63 1.77
CA VAL A 64 -14.67 -6.60 2.84
C VAL A 64 -15.18 -5.90 4.11
N ARG A 65 -14.61 -4.75 4.46
CA ARG A 65 -15.03 -3.96 5.63
C ARG A 65 -16.38 -3.29 5.43
N ALA A 66 -16.69 -2.84 4.23
CA ALA A 66 -17.98 -2.25 3.88
C ALA A 66 -19.11 -3.29 3.87
N THR A 67 -18.85 -4.55 3.49
CA THR A 67 -19.87 -5.59 3.38
C THR A 67 -20.13 -6.36 4.67
N LEU A 68 -19.11 -6.61 5.51
CA LEU A 68 -19.23 -7.53 6.65
C LEU A 68 -19.54 -6.86 7.98
N GLN A 69 -19.06 -5.64 8.25
CA GLN A 69 -19.27 -4.96 9.54
C GLN A 69 -19.23 -3.44 9.42
N ASP A 70 -20.39 -2.82 9.22
CA ASP A 70 -20.51 -1.35 9.21
C ASP A 70 -20.76 -0.72 10.60
N THR A 71 -20.26 -1.34 11.67
CA THR A 71 -20.45 -0.86 13.05
C THR A 71 -19.35 0.12 13.50
N ARG A 72 -19.75 1.33 13.93
CA ARG A 72 -18.92 2.44 14.46
C ARG A 72 -17.86 3.01 13.49
N CYS A 73 -16.95 3.84 14.01
CA CYS A 73 -15.64 4.09 13.37
C CYS A 73 -14.96 2.74 13.15
N TRP A 74 -14.25 2.57 12.03
CA TRP A 74 -13.41 1.38 11.80
C TRP A 74 -12.26 1.35 12.80
N GLU A 75 -12.55 1.00 14.06
CA GLU A 75 -11.54 0.84 15.09
C GLU A 75 -10.65 -0.34 14.71
N ILE A 76 -9.35 -0.04 14.63
CA ILE A 76 -8.30 -0.92 14.13
C ILE A 76 -8.00 -2.06 15.13
N LYS A 77 -8.59 -2.01 16.34
CA LYS A 77 -8.18 -2.84 17.47
C LYS A 77 -8.78 -4.26 17.53
N HIS A 78 -9.93 -4.53 16.92
CA HIS A 78 -10.70 -5.72 17.31
C HIS A 78 -11.23 -6.62 16.19
N LEU A 79 -10.45 -6.91 15.14
CA LEU A 79 -10.84 -7.95 14.18
C LEU A 79 -9.66 -8.75 13.64
N GLN A 80 -9.84 -10.08 13.59
CA GLN A 80 -8.98 -11.10 12.97
C GLN A 80 -8.44 -10.76 11.56
N TYR A 81 -8.99 -9.74 10.89
CA TYR A 81 -8.63 -9.32 9.53
C TYR A 81 -7.52 -8.25 9.46
N TRP A 82 -6.90 -7.89 10.59
CA TRP A 82 -5.80 -6.93 10.63
C TRP A 82 -4.56 -7.38 9.83
N TRP A 83 -4.37 -8.69 9.67
CA TRP A 83 -3.31 -9.29 8.84
C TRP A 83 -3.40 -8.91 7.36
N ILE A 84 -4.60 -8.60 6.85
CA ILE A 84 -4.79 -8.30 5.42
C ILE A 84 -4.10 -6.99 5.02
N TYR A 85 -4.07 -6.00 5.92
CA TYR A 85 -3.36 -4.74 5.67
C TYR A 85 -1.91 -4.77 6.15
N ARG A 86 -1.64 -5.42 7.30
CA ARG A 86 -0.28 -5.50 7.86
C ARG A 86 0.64 -6.48 7.14
N GLY A 87 0.12 -7.56 6.58
CA GLY A 87 0.91 -8.57 5.87
C GLY A 87 1.70 -7.97 4.71
N PRO A 88 1.06 -7.25 3.77
CA PRO A 88 1.78 -6.58 2.69
C PRO A 88 2.82 -5.58 3.18
N ILE A 89 2.51 -4.82 4.24
CA ILE A 89 3.43 -3.83 4.83
C ILE A 89 4.66 -4.49 5.45
N LEU A 90 4.48 -5.62 6.16
CA LEU A 90 5.58 -6.37 6.79
C LEU A 90 6.47 -7.09 5.77
N VAL A 91 5.93 -7.46 4.61
CA VAL A 91 6.72 -8.08 3.52
C VAL A 91 7.51 -7.03 2.74
N SER A 92 7.05 -5.78 2.72
CA SER A 92 7.74 -4.66 2.07
C SER A 92 8.87 -4.03 2.89
N VAL A 93 9.05 -4.42 4.16
CA VAL A 93 10.18 -4.06 5.05
C VAL A 93 11.14 -5.24 5.12
#